data_AF-A0A8T0DWE2-F1
#
_entry.id   AF-A0A8T0DWE2-F1
#
_cell.length_a   1.000
_cell.length_b   1.000
_cell.length_c   1.000
_cell.angle_alpha   90.00
_cell.angle_beta   90.00
_cell.angle_gamma   90.00
#
_symmetry.space_group_name_H-M   'P 1'
#
loop_
_entity.id
_entity.type
_entity.pdbx_description
1 polymer ?
#
loop_
_entity_poly.entity_id
_entity_poly.type
_entity_poly.pdbx_seq_one_letter_code
_entity_poly.pdbx_strand_id
1 'polypeptide(L)'
;MFQRLSGSALASLYGTNGSILENHHIDHTIRILRIKQCDIFVNLTATDDQRVMRLLRQIILATDLENHVQLVPKIRALASRGSYDPSNVEHHLQLLSILVTASDLSDQCKPWVNTRVAASLIYKEFFHQGDSEKSLDIKPTHSMDRHKAFIPDLQISFLDSIVLPCFQILSDLIPECALTVETIKNNRQVWLTLSNAVKSNRIPNYTTDRLFAGQFDHFFDSTSVPRS
;
A
#
# COMPACT_ATOMS: atom_id res chain seq x y z
N MET A 1 4.71 6.01 12.78
CA MET A 1 5.67 6.99 13.37
C MET A 1 4.96 8.18 14.02
N PHE A 2 4.12 8.93 13.29
CA PHE A 2 3.41 10.12 13.80
C PHE A 2 2.67 9.92 15.12
N GLN A 3 1.91 8.83 15.27
CA GLN A 3 1.16 8.54 16.50
C GLN A 3 2.07 8.55 17.74
N ARG A 4 3.27 7.94 17.66
CA ARG A 4 4.24 7.93 18.75
C ARG A 4 4.84 9.31 19.00
N LEU A 5 5.25 10.00 17.93
CA LEU A 5 5.95 11.29 18.05
C LEU A 5 5.05 12.42 18.55
N SER A 6 3.76 12.38 18.20
CA SER A 6 2.75 13.35 18.66
C SER A 6 2.21 13.05 20.07
N GLY A 7 2.58 11.92 20.68
CA GLY A 7 2.04 11.51 21.98
C GLY A 7 0.54 11.26 21.96
N SER A 8 0.00 10.73 20.86
CA SER A 8 -1.45 10.54 20.70
C SER A 8 -2.02 9.50 21.67
N ALA A 9 -3.33 9.58 21.94
CA ALA A 9 -4.01 8.58 22.77
C ALA A 9 -3.88 7.15 22.22
N LEU A 10 -3.83 7.00 20.88
CA LEU A 10 -3.60 5.71 20.24
C LEU A 10 -2.20 5.16 20.54
N ALA A 11 -1.18 6.02 20.59
CA ALA A 11 0.16 5.59 21.00
C ALA A 11 0.21 5.18 22.48
N SER A 12 -0.57 5.80 23.36
CA SER A 12 -0.68 5.34 24.75
C SER A 12 -1.36 3.97 24.87
N LEU A 13 -2.37 3.70 24.03
CA LEU A 13 -3.12 2.44 24.06
C LEU A 13 -2.38 1.27 23.39
N TYR A 14 -1.72 1.52 22.24
CA TYR A 14 -1.16 0.46 21.39
C TYR A 14 0.37 0.55 21.22
N GLY A 15 1.03 1.54 21.82
CA GLY A 15 2.42 1.88 21.52
C GLY A 15 3.43 0.76 21.77
N THR A 16 3.14 -0.18 22.65
CA THR A 16 4.02 -1.31 23.01
C THR A 16 4.10 -2.40 21.95
N ASN A 17 3.10 -2.53 21.08
CA ASN A 17 2.92 -3.72 20.24
C ASN A 17 3.26 -3.51 18.75
N GLY A 18 3.79 -2.34 18.37
CA GLY A 18 3.91 -1.98 16.95
C GLY A 18 2.55 -1.72 16.30
N SER A 19 2.53 -1.46 14.98
CA SER A 19 1.30 -1.37 14.16
C SER A 19 0.13 -0.64 14.86
N ILE A 20 0.38 0.59 15.32
CA ILE A 20 -0.55 1.31 16.23
C ILE A 20 -1.92 1.52 15.59
N LEU A 21 -1.94 1.89 14.31
CA LEU A 21 -3.18 2.15 13.58
C LEU A 21 -3.91 0.85 13.29
N GLU A 22 -3.20 -0.21 12.92
CA GLU A 22 -3.79 -1.51 12.62
C GLU A 22 -4.38 -2.16 13.88
N ASN A 23 -3.71 -2.03 15.03
CA ASN A 23 -4.28 -2.44 16.33
C ASN A 23 -5.56 -1.63 16.66
N HIS A 24 -5.57 -0.33 16.37
CA HIS A 24 -6.78 0.47 16.52
C HIS A 24 -7.90 0.01 15.57
N HIS A 25 -7.59 -0.31 14.32
CA HIS A 25 -8.55 -0.83 13.34
C HIS A 25 -9.14 -2.17 13.78
N ILE A 26 -8.33 -3.06 14.36
CA ILE A 26 -8.77 -4.33 14.95
C ILE A 26 -9.76 -4.09 16.08
N ASP A 27 -9.39 -3.26 17.05
CA ASP A 27 -10.24 -2.98 18.20
C ASP A 27 -11.56 -2.33 17.79
N HIS A 28 -11.51 -1.40 16.85
CA HIS A 28 -12.70 -0.76 16.31
C HIS A 28 -13.61 -1.77 15.59
N THR A 29 -13.04 -2.67 14.78
CA THR A 29 -13.77 -3.73 14.08
C THR A 29 -14.44 -4.67 15.09
N ILE A 30 -13.70 -5.16 16.09
CA ILE A 30 -14.23 -6.05 17.12
C ILE A 30 -15.32 -5.35 17.93
N ARG A 31 -15.15 -4.07 18.27
CA ARG A 31 -16.14 -3.31 19.02
C ARG A 31 -17.48 -3.23 18.26
N ILE A 32 -17.44 -2.99 16.95
CA ILE A 32 -18.65 -3.00 16.12
C ILE A 32 -19.28 -4.39 16.11
N LEU A 33 -18.49 -5.45 15.89
CA LEU A 33 -19.00 -6.82 15.87
C LEU A 33 -19.60 -7.27 17.21
N ARG A 34 -19.21 -6.67 18.34
CA ARG A 34 -19.79 -6.94 19.67
C ARG A 34 -21.08 -6.16 19.94
N ILE A 35 -21.50 -5.26 19.06
CA ILE A 35 -22.83 -4.63 19.13
C ILE A 35 -23.84 -5.66 18.61
N LYS A 36 -24.83 -6.02 19.42
CA LYS A 36 -25.80 -7.09 19.12
C LYS A 36 -26.48 -6.94 17.75
N GLN A 37 -26.75 -5.72 17.30
CA GLN A 37 -27.39 -5.43 16.01
C GLN A 37 -26.43 -5.47 14.81
N CYS A 38 -25.12 -5.52 15.06
CA CYS A 38 -24.06 -5.52 14.05
C CYS A 38 -23.30 -6.84 13.98
N ASP A 39 -23.58 -7.78 14.89
CA ASP A 39 -22.92 -9.08 14.93
C ASP A 39 -23.37 -9.97 13.77
N ILE A 40 -22.66 -9.86 12.64
CA ILE A 40 -22.86 -10.71 11.46
C ILE A 40 -22.40 -12.16 11.68
N PHE A 41 -21.74 -12.46 12.81
CA PHE A 41 -21.21 -13.77 13.17
C PHE A 41 -22.01 -14.47 14.28
N VAL A 42 -23.17 -13.90 14.67
CA VAL A 42 -24.01 -14.40 15.79
C VAL A 42 -24.38 -15.88 15.69
N ASN A 43 -24.44 -16.45 14.48
CA ASN A 43 -24.81 -17.84 14.24
C ASN A 43 -23.60 -18.79 14.13
N LEU A 44 -22.37 -18.28 14.28
CA LEU A 44 -21.17 -19.12 14.28
C LEU A 44 -21.09 -19.95 15.56
N THR A 45 -20.48 -21.13 15.45
CA THR A 45 -20.07 -21.88 16.63
C THR A 45 -19.00 -21.10 17.40
N ALA A 46 -18.83 -21.36 18.70
CA ALA A 46 -17.76 -20.71 19.47
C ALA A 46 -16.37 -20.95 18.87
N THR A 47 -16.15 -22.13 18.27
CA THR A 47 -14.89 -22.47 17.59
C THR A 47 -14.69 -21.64 16.33
N ASP A 48 -15.74 -21.44 15.53
CA ASP A 48 -15.68 -20.65 14.30
C ASP A 48 -15.56 -19.15 14.60
N ASP A 49 -16.24 -18.63 15.63
CA ASP A 49 -16.06 -17.25 16.11
C ASP A 49 -14.60 -17.00 16.47
N GLN A 50 -14.00 -17.88 17.28
CA GLN A 50 -12.58 -17.78 17.63
C GLN A 50 -11.66 -17.85 16.40
N ARG A 51 -11.99 -18.66 15.41
CA ARG A 51 -11.23 -18.74 14.15
C ARG A 51 -11.34 -17.44 13.36
N VAL A 52 -12.53 -16.88 13.20
CA VAL A 52 -12.76 -15.62 12.49
C VAL A 52 -12.06 -14.46 13.20
N MET A 53 -12.15 -14.37 14.52
CA MET A 53 -11.48 -13.32 15.30
C MET A 53 -9.95 -13.38 15.16
N ARG A 54 -9.36 -14.58 15.07
CA ARG A 54 -7.93 -14.74 14.77
C ARG A 54 -7.59 -14.28 13.36
N LEU A 55 -8.38 -14.67 12.36
CA LEU A 55 -8.16 -14.28 10.97
C LEU A 55 -8.28 -12.78 10.77
N LEU A 56 -9.30 -12.13 11.35
CA LEU A 56 -9.48 -10.67 11.28
C LEU A 56 -8.27 -9.93 11.82
N ARG A 57 -7.76 -10.32 12.99
CA ARG A 57 -6.56 -9.72 13.57
C ARG A 57 -5.36 -9.84 12.64
N GLN A 58 -5.13 -11.04 12.11
CA GLN A 58 -3.99 -11.31 11.26
C GLN A 58 -4.06 -10.55 9.94
N ILE A 59 -5.24 -10.53 9.30
CA ILE A 59 -5.48 -9.82 8.04
C ILE A 59 -5.27 -8.33 8.22
N ILE A 60 -5.82 -7.73 9.28
CA ILE A 60 -5.67 -6.29 9.52
C ILE A 60 -4.22 -5.96 9.90
N LEU A 61 -3.52 -6.78 10.70
CA LEU A 61 -2.10 -6.53 10.99
C LEU A 61 -1.21 -6.63 9.73
N ALA A 62 -1.62 -7.42 8.74
CA ALA A 62 -0.88 -7.57 7.49
C ALA A 62 -0.99 -6.35 6.55
N THR A 63 -1.87 -5.38 6.83
CA THR A 63 -1.92 -4.11 6.09
C THR A 63 -0.80 -3.16 6.49
N ASP A 64 -0.14 -3.38 7.63
CA ASP A 64 1.08 -2.65 7.99
C ASP A 64 2.21 -3.07 7.04
N LEU A 65 2.66 -2.14 6.20
CA LEU A 65 3.74 -2.38 5.24
C LEU A 65 5.08 -2.76 5.91
N GLU A 66 5.31 -2.37 7.16
CA GLU A 66 6.48 -2.81 7.92
C GLU A 66 6.43 -4.32 8.18
N ASN A 67 5.23 -4.83 8.56
CA ASN A 67 5.00 -6.26 8.72
C ASN A 67 5.09 -6.99 7.38
N HIS A 68 4.53 -6.43 6.30
CA HIS A 68 4.63 -6.99 4.96
C HIS A 68 6.09 -7.21 4.55
N VAL A 69 6.95 -6.19 4.68
CA VAL A 69 8.37 -6.26 4.30
C VAL A 69 9.10 -7.38 5.05
N GLN A 70 8.77 -7.59 6.33
CA GLN A 70 9.34 -8.69 7.12
C GLN A 70 8.86 -10.07 6.65
N LEU A 71 7.65 -10.17 6.10
CA LEU A 71 7.05 -11.43 5.62
C LEU A 71 7.46 -11.78 4.18
N VAL A 72 7.82 -10.81 3.35
CA VAL A 72 8.17 -11.01 1.92
C VAL A 72 9.13 -12.18 1.68
N PRO A 73 10.25 -12.36 2.43
CA PRO A 73 11.17 -13.49 2.20
C PRO A 73 10.49 -14.86 2.40
N LYS A 74 9.60 -14.98 3.39
CA LYS A 74 8.87 -16.22 3.69
C LYS A 74 7.86 -16.53 2.58
N ILE A 75 7.08 -15.52 2.17
CA ILE A 75 6.07 -15.67 1.12
C ILE A 75 6.74 -15.96 -0.24
N ARG A 76 7.92 -15.39 -0.51
CA ARG A 76 8.69 -15.71 -1.72
C ARG A 76 9.18 -17.16 -1.74
N ALA A 77 9.60 -17.70 -0.59
CA ALA A 77 9.95 -19.11 -0.47
C ALA A 77 8.73 -20.00 -0.77
N LEU A 78 7.55 -19.62 -0.26
CA LEU A 78 6.28 -20.29 -0.53
C LEU A 78 5.89 -20.25 -2.02
N ALA A 79 6.14 -19.13 -2.69
CA ALA A 79 5.85 -18.94 -4.11
C ALA A 79 6.82 -19.69 -5.04
N SER A 80 7.95 -20.17 -4.53
CA SER A 80 8.89 -20.97 -5.31
C SER A 80 8.20 -22.28 -5.75
N ARG A 81 8.13 -22.48 -7.07
CA ARG A 81 7.37 -23.52 -7.81
C ARG A 81 6.96 -24.73 -6.96
N GLY A 82 5.71 -24.72 -6.51
CA GLY A 82 5.04 -25.87 -5.90
C GLY A 82 5.16 -26.00 -4.37
N SER A 83 5.70 -24.98 -3.68
CA SER A 83 5.85 -25.05 -2.22
C SER A 83 4.57 -24.72 -1.43
N TYR A 84 3.53 -24.17 -2.08
CA TYR A 84 2.24 -23.92 -1.44
C TYR A 84 1.49 -25.23 -1.18
N ASP A 85 1.02 -25.38 0.06
CA ASP A 85 0.25 -26.53 0.52
C ASP A 85 -1.06 -26.00 1.11
N PRO A 86 -2.22 -26.23 0.46
CA PRO A 86 -3.52 -25.77 0.94
C PRO A 86 -3.92 -26.35 2.30
N SER A 87 -3.34 -27.49 2.71
CA SER A 87 -3.62 -28.11 4.01
C SER A 87 -2.79 -27.51 5.15
N ASN A 88 -1.72 -26.77 4.80
CA ASN A 88 -0.86 -26.10 5.77
C ASN A 88 -1.45 -24.74 6.14
N VAL A 89 -1.83 -24.60 7.42
CA VAL A 89 -2.42 -23.37 7.96
C VAL A 89 -1.50 -22.17 7.79
N GLU A 90 -0.19 -22.33 8.00
CA GLU A 90 0.77 -21.22 7.89
C GLU A 90 0.91 -20.76 6.44
N HIS A 91 0.92 -21.69 5.47
CA HIS A 91 0.94 -21.36 4.04
C HIS A 91 -0.31 -20.56 3.65
N HIS A 92 -1.48 -21.00 4.12
CA HIS A 92 -2.73 -20.31 3.88
C HIS A 92 -2.74 -18.88 4.46
N LEU A 93 -2.22 -18.71 5.67
CA LEU A 93 -2.11 -17.41 6.32
C LEU A 93 -1.14 -16.45 5.61
N GLN A 94 -0.03 -16.98 5.09
CA GLN A 94 0.93 -16.20 4.28
C GLN A 94 0.31 -15.75 2.95
N LEU A 95 -0.46 -16.63 2.30
CA LEU A 95 -1.24 -16.28 1.11
C LEU A 95 -2.28 -15.19 1.39
N LEU A 96 -3.03 -15.29 2.50
CA LEU A 96 -3.99 -14.26 2.89
C LEU A 96 -3.29 -12.91 3.15
N SER A 97 -2.13 -12.92 3.80
CA SER A 97 -1.36 -11.71 4.11
C SER A 97 -0.97 -10.96 2.84
N ILE A 98 -0.45 -11.66 1.82
CA ILE A 98 -0.09 -11.02 0.54
C ILE A 98 -1.30 -10.60 -0.28
N LEU A 99 -2.40 -11.36 -0.25
CA LEU A 99 -3.65 -10.99 -0.92
C LEU A 99 -4.23 -9.69 -0.36
N VAL A 100 -4.19 -9.52 0.96
CA VAL A 100 -4.66 -8.29 1.62
C VAL A 100 -3.74 -7.12 1.27
N THR A 101 -2.41 -7.31 1.32
CA THR A 101 -1.48 -6.25 0.90
C THR A 101 -1.71 -5.87 -0.57
N ALA A 102 -1.86 -6.85 -1.47
CA ALA A 102 -2.13 -6.59 -2.88
C ALA A 102 -3.47 -5.87 -3.10
N SER A 103 -4.47 -6.17 -2.27
CA SER A 103 -5.77 -5.47 -2.29
C SER A 103 -5.62 -4.00 -1.90
N ASP A 104 -4.86 -3.73 -0.84
CA ASP A 104 -4.56 -2.38 -0.34
C ASP A 104 -3.73 -1.56 -1.34
N LEU A 105 -2.90 -2.23 -2.15
CA LEU A 105 -2.06 -1.62 -3.19
C LEU A 105 -2.68 -1.62 -4.59
N SER A 106 -3.95 -2.04 -4.74
CA SER A 106 -4.54 -2.38 -6.05
C SER A 106 -4.78 -1.18 -6.98
N ASP A 107 -4.70 0.06 -6.49
CA ASP A 107 -4.72 1.27 -7.31
C ASP A 107 -3.55 1.34 -8.31
N GLN A 108 -2.44 0.67 -8.00
CA GLN A 108 -1.26 0.60 -8.86
C GLN A 108 -1.45 -0.33 -10.07
N CYS A 109 -2.48 -1.18 -10.02
CA CYS A 109 -2.87 -2.09 -11.11
C CYS A 109 -3.88 -1.47 -12.08
N LYS A 110 -4.23 -0.19 -11.89
CA LYS A 110 -5.20 0.52 -12.73
C LYS A 110 -4.47 1.30 -13.83
N PRO A 111 -5.18 1.77 -14.88
CA PRO A 111 -4.58 2.65 -15.87
C PRO A 111 -3.94 3.90 -15.24
N TRP A 112 -2.98 4.49 -15.96
CA TRP A 112 -2.19 5.64 -15.51
C TRP A 112 -2.99 6.75 -14.80
N VAL A 113 -4.13 7.15 -15.38
CA VAL A 113 -4.97 8.23 -14.84
C VAL A 113 -5.41 7.92 -13.40
N ASN A 114 -5.82 6.68 -13.13
CA ASN A 114 -6.23 6.25 -11.80
C ASN A 114 -5.04 6.23 -10.83
N THR A 115 -3.90 5.68 -11.24
CA THR A 115 -2.68 5.65 -10.42
C THR A 115 -2.19 7.06 -10.08
N ARG A 116 -2.25 7.99 -11.03
CA ARG A 116 -1.92 9.40 -10.81
C ARG A 116 -2.87 10.07 -9.82
N VAL A 117 -4.18 9.82 -9.93
CA VAL A 117 -5.19 10.33 -8.98
C VAL A 117 -4.95 9.75 -7.59
N ALA A 118 -4.72 8.45 -7.46
CA ALA A 118 -4.39 7.80 -6.19
C ALA A 118 -3.14 8.43 -5.55
N ALA A 119 -2.06 8.59 -6.33
CA ALA A 119 -0.86 9.29 -5.85
C ALA A 119 -1.18 10.72 -5.36
N SER A 120 -2.04 11.46 -6.06
CA SER A 120 -2.44 12.80 -5.64
C SER A 120 -3.14 12.82 -4.28
N LEU A 121 -3.97 11.82 -3.98
CA LEU A 121 -4.67 11.71 -2.70
C LEU A 121 -3.69 11.35 -1.58
N ILE A 122 -2.82 10.37 -1.82
CA ILE A 122 -1.78 9.93 -0.87
C ILE A 122 -0.86 11.10 -0.49
N TYR A 123 -0.34 11.83 -1.47
CA TYR A 123 0.58 12.93 -1.15
C TYR A 123 -0.11 14.14 -0.54
N LYS A 124 -1.38 14.41 -0.85
CA LYS A 124 -2.16 15.41 -0.11
C LYS A 124 -2.22 15.05 1.37
N GLU A 125 -2.51 13.79 1.69
CA GLU A 125 -2.52 13.30 3.08
C GLU A 125 -1.13 13.38 3.72
N PHE A 126 -0.09 12.90 3.04
CA PHE A 126 1.30 12.93 3.55
C PHE A 126 1.77 14.35 3.81
N PHE A 127 1.43 15.30 2.94
CA PHE A 127 1.81 16.70 3.12
C PHE A 127 1.05 17.37 4.26
N HIS A 128 -0.24 17.06 4.46
CA HIS A 128 -0.97 17.52 5.65
C HIS A 128 -0.37 16.97 6.94
N GLN A 129 0.03 15.70 6.96
CA GLN A 129 0.73 15.13 8.10
C GLN A 129 2.09 15.80 8.30
N GLY A 130 2.88 16.00 7.24
CA GLY A 130 4.20 16.63 7.33
C GLY A 130 4.14 18.08 7.82
N ASP A 131 3.09 18.83 7.46
CA ASP A 131 2.87 20.17 8.00
C ASP A 131 2.45 20.13 9.47
N SER A 132 1.65 19.14 9.87
CA SER A 132 1.30 18.89 11.27
C SER A 132 2.54 18.53 12.09
N GLU A 133 3.44 17.70 11.55
CA GLU A 133 4.74 17.37 12.16
C GLU A 133 5.59 18.63 12.35
N LYS A 134 5.72 19.49 11.33
CA LYS A 134 6.44 20.77 11.44
C LYS A 134 5.86 21.68 12.53
N SER A 135 4.53 21.72 12.68
CA SER A 135 3.88 22.54 13.72
C SER A 135 4.16 22.06 15.16
N LEU A 136 4.62 20.82 15.30
CA LEU A 136 5.03 20.20 16.56
C LEU A 136 6.55 20.15 16.71
N ASP A 137 7.30 20.92 15.90
CA ASP A 137 8.77 20.89 15.80
C ASP A 137 9.36 19.50 15.49
N ILE A 138 8.55 18.63 14.87
CA ILE A 138 8.98 17.32 14.37
C ILE A 138 9.42 17.49 12.92
N LYS A 139 10.63 17.02 12.60
CA LYS A 139 11.12 17.03 11.21
C LYS A 139 10.39 15.94 10.40
N PRO A 140 9.60 16.31 9.37
CA PRO A 140 8.92 15.32 8.55
C PRO A 140 9.91 14.53 7.69
N THR A 141 9.49 13.33 7.31
CA THR A 141 10.22 12.52 6.33
C THR A 141 10.22 13.19 4.95
N HIS A 142 11.17 12.81 4.09
CA HIS A 142 11.31 13.42 2.76
C HIS A 142 10.03 13.31 1.91
N SER A 143 9.30 12.20 2.02
CA SER A 143 8.03 11.99 1.30
C SER A 143 6.85 12.80 1.84
N MET A 144 6.94 13.29 3.09
CA MET A 144 5.91 14.09 3.76
C MET A 144 6.20 15.60 3.71
N ASP A 145 7.41 16.02 3.33
CA ASP A 145 7.77 17.43 3.18
C ASP A 145 7.45 17.93 1.77
N ARG A 146 6.33 18.67 1.61
CA ARG A 146 5.87 19.22 0.31
C ARG A 146 6.89 20.11 -0.42
N HIS A 147 7.90 20.63 0.27
CA HIS A 147 8.95 21.46 -0.32
C HIS A 147 10.19 20.67 -0.76
N LYS A 148 10.28 19.38 -0.42
CA LYS A 148 11.41 18.51 -0.77
C LYS A 148 11.00 17.30 -1.59
N ALA A 149 9.78 16.81 -1.40
CA ALA A 149 9.27 15.63 -2.07
C ALA A 149 9.27 15.82 -3.60
N PHE A 150 10.06 14.99 -4.29
CA PHE A 150 9.98 14.86 -5.74
C PHE A 150 9.19 13.60 -6.09
N ILE A 151 7.90 13.79 -6.39
CA ILE A 151 6.91 12.71 -6.55
C ILE A 151 7.32 11.61 -7.54
N PRO A 152 7.86 11.92 -8.74
CA PRO A 152 8.21 10.87 -9.70
C PRO A 152 9.21 9.86 -9.14
N ASP A 153 10.28 10.32 -8.47
CA ASP A 153 11.29 9.42 -7.90
C ASP A 153 10.74 8.65 -6.70
N LEU A 154 9.92 9.28 -5.86
CA LEU A 154 9.29 8.62 -4.73
C LEU A 154 8.34 7.51 -5.18
N GLN A 155 7.56 7.75 -6.24
CA GLN A 155 6.67 6.75 -6.83
C GLN A 155 7.44 5.60 -7.48
N ILE A 156 8.53 5.87 -8.22
CA ILE A 156 9.40 4.81 -8.77
C ILE A 156 9.96 3.95 -7.64
N SER A 157 10.49 4.57 -6.59
CA SER A 157 11.04 3.85 -5.43
C SER A 157 9.98 3.00 -4.73
N PHE A 158 8.77 3.50 -4.56
CA PHE A 158 7.66 2.77 -3.95
C PHE A 158 7.25 1.57 -4.81
N LEU A 159 7.11 1.78 -6.12
CA LEU A 159 6.77 0.73 -7.07
C LEU A 159 7.83 -0.38 -7.09
N ASP A 160 9.12 -0.02 -7.11
CA ASP A 160 10.22 -0.99 -7.16
C ASP A 160 10.42 -1.76 -5.86
N SER A 161 10.22 -1.09 -4.72
CA SER A 161 10.60 -1.66 -3.42
C SER A 161 9.45 -2.43 -2.76
N ILE A 162 8.19 -2.06 -3.05
CA ILE A 162 7.01 -2.60 -2.35
C ILE A 162 6.06 -3.26 -3.35
N VAL A 163 5.56 -2.49 -4.32
CA VAL A 163 4.42 -2.91 -5.16
C VAL A 163 4.82 -4.04 -6.11
N LEU A 164 5.84 -3.84 -6.94
CA LEU A 164 6.28 -4.85 -7.90
C LEU A 164 6.69 -6.17 -7.24
N PRO A 165 7.49 -6.19 -6.15
CA PRO A 165 7.79 -7.42 -5.43
C PRO A 165 6.53 -8.14 -4.91
N CYS A 166 5.56 -7.41 -4.37
CA CYS A 166 4.30 -7.98 -3.90
C CYS A 166 3.52 -8.66 -5.03
N PHE A 167 3.31 -7.97 -6.15
CA PHE A 167 2.54 -8.52 -7.27
C PHE A 167 3.28 -9.59 -8.06
N GLN A 168 4.62 -9.57 -8.10
CA GLN A 168 5.42 -10.64 -8.69
C GLN A 168 5.27 -11.95 -7.90
N ILE A 169 5.42 -11.88 -6.57
CA ILE A 169 5.22 -13.05 -5.70
C ILE A 169 3.78 -13.56 -5.83
N LEU A 170 2.79 -12.66 -5.89
CA LEU A 170 1.40 -13.04 -6.10
C LEU A 170 1.21 -13.72 -7.47
N SER A 171 1.86 -13.24 -8.53
CA SER A 171 1.82 -13.84 -9.86
C SER A 171 2.51 -15.20 -9.93
N ASP A 172 3.52 -15.45 -9.10
CA ASP A 172 4.17 -16.77 -8.98
C ASP A 172 3.23 -17.79 -8.31
N LEU A 173 2.38 -17.35 -7.38
CA LEU A 173 1.37 -18.16 -6.70
C LEU A 173 0.07 -18.32 -7.52
N ILE A 174 -0.35 -17.26 -8.22
CA ILE A 174 -1.59 -17.14 -8.98
C ILE A 174 -1.24 -16.56 -10.36
N PRO A 175 -0.92 -17.40 -11.36
CA PRO A 175 -0.43 -16.97 -12.67
C PRO A 175 -1.33 -15.96 -13.40
N GLU A 176 -2.64 -15.98 -13.14
CA GLU A 176 -3.62 -15.05 -13.69
C GLU A 176 -3.34 -13.59 -13.30
N CYS A 177 -2.57 -13.35 -12.22
CA CYS A 177 -2.16 -12.01 -11.82
C CYS A 177 -1.05 -11.41 -12.71
N ALA A 178 -0.49 -12.14 -13.68
CA ALA A 178 0.60 -11.63 -14.53
C ALA A 178 0.25 -10.32 -15.26
N LEU A 179 -1.00 -10.15 -15.71
CA LEU A 179 -1.46 -8.92 -16.36
C LEU A 179 -1.40 -7.70 -15.43
N THR A 180 -1.60 -7.90 -14.12
CA THR A 180 -1.50 -6.82 -13.13
C THR A 180 -0.05 -6.35 -12.98
N VAL A 181 0.92 -7.27 -13.01
CA VAL A 181 2.36 -6.96 -12.97
C VAL A 181 2.77 -6.12 -14.17
N GLU A 182 2.32 -6.47 -15.38
CA GLU A 182 2.61 -5.70 -16.59
C GLU A 182 1.99 -4.30 -16.55
N THR A 183 0.78 -4.16 -16.01
CA THR A 183 0.16 -2.84 -15.80
C THR A 183 0.98 -1.97 -14.85
N ILE A 184 1.45 -2.54 -13.74
CA ILE A 184 2.29 -1.82 -12.77
C ILE A 184 3.63 -1.40 -13.42
N LYS A 185 4.27 -2.27 -14.21
CA LYS A 185 5.50 -1.93 -14.96
C LYS A 185 5.27 -0.79 -15.95
N ASN A 186 4.15 -0.78 -16.66
CA ASN A 186 3.79 0.31 -17.57
C ASN A 186 3.63 1.64 -16.82
N ASN A 187 2.89 1.64 -15.70
CA ASN A 187 2.75 2.83 -14.85
C ASN A 187 4.10 3.32 -14.31
N ARG A 188 4.96 2.40 -13.86
CA ARG A 188 6.34 2.72 -13.46
C ARG A 188 7.13 3.39 -14.59
N GLN A 189 6.99 2.90 -15.82
CA GLN A 189 7.67 3.48 -16.98
C GLN A 189 7.19 4.90 -17.27
N VAL A 190 5.89 5.19 -17.08
CA VAL A 190 5.37 6.56 -17.18
C VAL A 190 6.03 7.48 -16.14
N TRP A 191 6.10 7.03 -14.87
CA TRP A 191 6.80 7.78 -13.82
C TRP A 191 8.28 8.02 -14.13
N LEU A 192 8.98 7.02 -14.67
CA LEU A 192 10.38 7.14 -15.07
C LEU A 192 10.57 8.13 -16.22
N THR A 193 9.73 8.07 -17.25
CA THR A 193 9.75 9.01 -18.36
C THR A 193 9.50 10.44 -17.87
N LEU A 194 8.55 10.63 -16.96
CA LEU A 194 8.29 11.93 -16.32
C LEU A 194 9.51 12.42 -15.54
N SER A 195 10.08 11.60 -14.65
CA SER A 195 11.28 11.94 -13.86
C SER A 195 12.42 12.41 -14.76
N ASN A 196 12.71 11.65 -15.81
CA ASN A 196 13.75 11.98 -16.78
C ASN A 196 13.44 13.26 -17.54
N ALA A 197 12.19 13.49 -17.95
CA ALA A 197 11.78 14.72 -18.65
C ALA A 197 11.93 15.98 -17.78
N VAL A 198 11.61 15.89 -16.49
CA VAL A 198 11.82 16.99 -15.54
C VAL A 198 13.31 17.23 -15.32
N LYS A 199 14.11 16.18 -15.04
CA LYS A 199 15.56 16.29 -14.80
C LYS A 199 16.35 16.79 -16.00
N SER A 200 15.91 16.44 -17.22
CA SER A 200 16.48 16.93 -18.48
C SER A 200 15.93 18.29 -18.91
N ASN A 201 15.13 18.95 -18.08
CA ASN A 201 14.52 20.25 -18.36
C ASN A 201 13.61 20.29 -19.61
N ARG A 202 13.09 19.13 -20.05
CA ARG A 202 12.09 19.04 -21.13
C ARG A 202 10.70 19.48 -20.66
N ILE A 203 10.46 19.46 -19.35
CA ILE A 203 9.27 20.01 -18.68
C ILE A 203 9.74 21.06 -17.68
N PRO A 204 10.17 22.26 -18.14
CA PRO A 204 10.80 23.27 -17.30
C PRO A 204 9.84 23.90 -16.28
N ASN A 205 8.55 23.67 -16.45
CA ASN A 205 7.46 24.25 -15.67
C ASN A 205 6.76 23.19 -14.80
N TYR A 206 7.48 22.11 -14.46
CA TYR A 206 7.01 21.06 -13.58
C TYR A 206 6.64 21.60 -12.19
N THR A 207 5.45 21.24 -11.73
CA THR A 207 5.06 21.36 -10.32
C THR A 207 4.23 20.15 -9.93
N THR A 208 4.22 19.83 -8.63
CA THR A 208 3.39 18.75 -8.07
C THR A 208 1.90 18.97 -8.35
N ASP A 209 1.42 20.21 -8.27
CA ASP A 209 0.01 20.53 -8.55
C ASP A 209 -0.37 20.27 -10.00
N ARG A 210 0.51 20.60 -10.95
CA ARG A 210 0.26 20.37 -12.39
C ARG A 210 0.31 18.89 -12.74
N LEU A 211 1.19 18.14 -12.09
CA LEU A 211 1.21 16.68 -12.15
C LEU A 211 -0.13 16.12 -11.67
N PHE A 212 -0.60 16.54 -10.49
CA PHE A 212 -1.87 16.06 -9.93
C PHE A 212 -3.09 16.51 -10.73
N ALA A 213 -3.01 17.63 -11.45
CA ALA A 213 -4.04 18.08 -12.38
C ALA A 213 -4.01 17.33 -13.74
N GLY A 214 -3.03 16.44 -13.98
CA GLY A 214 -2.96 15.64 -15.20
C GLY A 214 -2.43 16.40 -16.42
N GLN A 215 -1.80 17.55 -16.22
CA GLN A 215 -1.33 18.40 -17.31
C GLN A 215 -0.18 17.79 -18.12
N PHE A 216 0.36 16.66 -17.67
CA PHE A 216 1.41 15.92 -18.35
C PHE A 216 0.92 14.59 -18.95
N ASP A 217 -0.36 14.23 -18.83
CA ASP A 217 -0.86 12.92 -19.29
C ASP A 217 -0.63 12.71 -20.80
N HIS A 218 -0.89 13.76 -21.60
CA HIS A 218 -0.67 13.74 -23.05
C HIS A 218 0.80 13.65 -23.47
N PHE A 219 1.74 13.93 -22.55
CA PHE A 219 3.17 13.77 -22.83
C PHE A 219 3.53 12.30 -23.09
N PHE A 220 2.73 11.37 -22.58
CA PHE A 220 2.99 9.94 -22.64
C PHE A 220 2.20 9.22 -23.74
N ASP A 221 1.09 9.80 -24.19
CA ASP A 221 0.24 9.26 -25.27
C ASP A 221 0.98 9.14 -26.62
N SER A 222 1.96 10.01 -26.90
CA SER A 222 2.79 9.93 -28.11
C SER A 222 3.91 8.87 -28.05
N THR A 223 4.05 8.17 -26.91
CA THR A 223 5.08 7.14 -26.68
C THR A 223 4.52 5.77 -26.32
N SER A 224 3.21 5.62 -26.23
CA SER A 224 2.58 4.33 -25.92
C SER A 224 2.26 3.53 -27.18
N VAL A 225 2.86 2.33 -27.21
CA VAL A 225 2.58 1.11 -27.99
C VAL A 225 1.14 1.03 -28.55
N PRO A 226 0.94 0.52 -29.80
CA PRO A 226 -0.38 0.44 -30.41
C PRO A 226 -1.37 -0.32 -29.53
N ARG A 227 -2.57 0.24 -29.36
CA ARG A 227 -3.71 -0.49 -28.80
C ARG A 227 -4.07 -1.60 -29.80
N SER A 228 -3.79 -2.85 -29.44
CA SER A 228 -4.31 -4.05 -30.11
C SER A 228 -5.70 -4.39 -29.61
#